data_AF-A0A7J8SV30-F1
#
_entry.id   AF-A0A7J8SV30-F1
#
_cell.length_a   1.000
_cell.length_b   1.000
_cell.length_c   1.000
_cell.angle_alpha   90.00
_cell.angle_beta   90.00
_cell.angle_gamma   90.00
#
_symmetry.space_group_name_H-M   'P 1'
#
loop_
_entity.id
_entity.type
_entity.pdbx_description
1 polymer ?
#
loop_
_entity_poly.entity_id
_entity_poly.type
_entity_poly.pdbx_seq_one_letter_code
_entity_poly.pdbx_strand_id
1 'polypeptide(L)'
;MAEAVMKTHDLDFCSRPSLCGARRLSYNASDLSFSPYSDYWREMRKLCVVHLFSRVQKYRPIREDEVARLVQKICRLSIDSKPVNLSEAMMCLSSSIICRVGFGKRYDDEGAERSRFDGLLKESEAMLSCFSFFDYFPFMGWTKTRARGHTRCVTKNSERS
;
A
#
# COMPACT_ATOMS: atom_id res chain seq x y z
N MET A 1 -27.71 -4.53 -3.03
CA MET A 1 -26.78 -4.94 -4.11
C MET A 1 -25.41 -5.39 -3.58
N ALA A 2 -24.75 -4.64 -2.69
CA ALA A 2 -23.44 -5.04 -2.14
C ALA A 2 -23.43 -6.42 -1.47
N GLU A 3 -24.46 -6.76 -0.68
CA GLU A 3 -24.55 -8.07 -0.03
C GLU A 3 -24.64 -9.23 -1.03
N ALA A 4 -25.44 -9.08 -2.09
CA ALA A 4 -25.57 -10.09 -3.14
C ALA A 4 -24.22 -10.35 -3.83
N VAL A 5 -23.44 -9.31 -4.10
CA VAL A 5 -22.13 -9.42 -4.76
C VAL A 5 -21.04 -9.95 -3.82
N MET A 6 -21.01 -9.51 -2.56
CA MET A 6 -19.90 -9.80 -1.64
C MET A 6 -20.14 -11.00 -0.71
N LYS A 7 -21.37 -11.53 -0.66
CA LYS A 7 -21.70 -12.73 0.14
C LYS A 7 -22.33 -13.84 -0.70
N THR A 8 -23.39 -13.52 -1.46
CA THR A 8 -24.17 -14.55 -2.16
C THR A 8 -23.44 -15.06 -3.41
N HIS A 9 -22.79 -14.16 -4.15
CA HIS A 9 -22.03 -14.43 -5.37
C HIS A 9 -20.55 -14.04 -5.21
N ASP A 10 -20.01 -14.17 -4.01
CA ASP A 10 -18.67 -13.68 -3.69
C ASP A 10 -17.58 -14.35 -4.54
N LEU A 11 -17.71 -15.66 -4.80
CA LEU A 11 -16.79 -16.40 -5.66
C LEU A 11 -16.77 -15.89 -7.11
N ASP A 12 -17.92 -15.46 -7.64
CA ASP A 12 -18.01 -14.94 -9.02
C ASP A 12 -17.34 -13.57 -9.15
N PHE A 13 -17.35 -12.77 -8.08
CA PHE A 13 -16.84 -11.39 -8.06
C PHE A 13 -15.54 -11.19 -7.26
N CYS A 14 -14.94 -12.26 -6.73
CA CYS A 14 -13.75 -12.15 -5.88
C CYS A 14 -12.47 -11.80 -6.67
N SER A 15 -12.43 -12.10 -7.97
CA SER A 15 -11.25 -11.86 -8.80
C SER A 15 -11.02 -10.37 -9.07
N ARG A 16 -9.75 -9.95 -9.12
CA ARG A 16 -9.36 -8.55 -9.32
C ARG A 16 -9.06 -8.24 -10.78
N PRO A 17 -9.50 -7.08 -11.29
CA PRO A 17 -9.18 -6.67 -12.66
C PRO A 17 -7.68 -6.37 -12.79
N SER A 18 -7.09 -6.75 -13.91
CA SER A 18 -5.66 -6.63 -14.14
C SER A 18 -5.29 -5.24 -14.69
N LEU A 19 -5.25 -4.23 -13.81
CA LEU A 19 -4.90 -2.86 -14.15
C LEU A 19 -3.38 -2.69 -14.37
N CYS A 20 -2.97 -1.85 -15.33
CA CYS A 20 -1.55 -1.63 -15.65
C CYS A 20 -0.76 -1.09 -14.44
N GLY A 21 -1.32 -0.11 -13.73
CA GLY A 21 -0.71 0.48 -12.54
C GLY A 21 -0.55 -0.51 -11.40
N ALA A 22 -1.66 -1.19 -11.06
CA ALA A 22 -1.68 -2.23 -10.03
C ALA A 22 -0.69 -3.34 -10.35
N ARG A 23 -0.64 -3.83 -11.60
CA ARG A 23 0.26 -4.89 -12.05
C ARG A 23 1.74 -4.50 -11.91
N ARG A 24 2.08 -3.24 -12.20
CA ARG A 24 3.46 -2.75 -12.01
C ARG A 24 3.85 -2.67 -10.53
N LEU A 25 2.94 -2.19 -9.68
CA LEU A 25 3.17 -2.08 -8.24
C LEU A 25 3.29 -3.46 -7.55
N SER A 26 2.48 -4.42 -7.99
CA SER A 26 2.30 -5.72 -7.32
C SER A 26 3.12 -6.88 -7.90
N TYR A 27 4.25 -6.59 -8.55
CA TYR A 27 5.08 -7.62 -9.20
C TYR A 27 4.25 -8.53 -10.13
N ASN A 28 3.59 -7.90 -11.09
CA ASN A 28 2.72 -8.56 -12.05
C ASN A 28 1.46 -9.20 -11.44
N ALA A 29 0.81 -8.54 -10.47
CA ALA A 29 -0.39 -9.03 -9.78
C ALA A 29 -0.16 -10.35 -9.02
N SER A 30 0.97 -10.43 -8.33
CA SER A 30 1.35 -11.57 -7.47
C SER A 30 1.17 -11.27 -5.97
N ASP A 31 0.59 -10.12 -5.63
CA ASP A 31 0.36 -9.68 -4.26
C ASP A 31 -0.99 -10.16 -3.70
N LEU A 32 -1.33 -9.80 -2.46
CA LEU A 32 -2.60 -10.20 -1.84
C LEU A 32 -3.78 -9.29 -2.21
N SER A 33 -3.53 -8.06 -2.65
CA SER A 33 -4.55 -7.02 -2.87
C SER A 33 -5.03 -6.95 -4.32
N PHE A 34 -4.13 -7.07 -5.29
CA PHE A 34 -4.43 -6.88 -6.72
C PHE A 34 -4.33 -8.17 -7.55
N SER A 35 -3.91 -9.28 -6.96
CA SER A 35 -3.88 -10.57 -7.66
C SER A 35 -5.29 -11.08 -7.99
N PRO A 36 -5.50 -11.69 -9.17
CA PRO A 36 -6.73 -12.40 -9.47
C PRO A 36 -6.89 -13.61 -8.53
N TYR A 37 -8.13 -14.03 -8.34
CA TYR A 37 -8.42 -15.19 -7.50
C TYR A 37 -7.79 -16.45 -8.10
N SER A 38 -6.96 -17.13 -7.30
CA SER A 38 -6.22 -18.33 -7.68
C SER A 38 -5.92 -19.17 -6.44
N ASP A 39 -5.52 -20.43 -6.63
CA ASP A 39 -5.12 -21.29 -5.51
C ASP A 39 -3.91 -20.74 -4.74
N TYR A 40 -2.94 -20.15 -5.45
CA TYR A 40 -1.81 -19.46 -4.83
C TYR A 40 -2.28 -18.32 -3.92
N TRP A 41 -3.19 -17.47 -4.41
CA TRP A 41 -3.72 -16.36 -3.63
C TRP A 41 -4.47 -16.85 -2.39
N ARG A 42 -5.25 -17.93 -2.50
CA ARG A 42 -5.98 -18.53 -1.37
C ARG A 42 -5.03 -19.01 -0.28
N GLU A 43 -3.97 -19.73 -0.65
CA GLU A 43 -2.96 -20.22 0.31
C GLU A 43 -2.19 -19.07 0.96
N MET A 44 -1.78 -18.06 0.18
CA MET A 44 -1.13 -16.86 0.73
C MET A 44 -2.03 -16.10 1.69
N ARG A 45 -3.32 -15.94 1.35
CA ARG A 45 -4.30 -15.30 2.24
C ARG A 45 -4.44 -16.08 3.55
N LYS A 46 -4.52 -17.41 3.47
CA LYS A 46 -4.63 -18.29 4.64
C LYS A 46 -3.40 -18.13 5.55
N LEU A 47 -2.19 -18.08 5.00
CA LEU A 47 -0.97 -17.84 5.76
C LEU A 47 -1.00 -16.48 6.48
N CYS A 48 -1.39 -15.40 5.78
CA CYS A 48 -1.52 -14.08 6.40
C CYS A 48 -2.54 -14.08 7.54
N VAL A 49 -3.71 -14.72 7.35
CA VAL A 49 -4.74 -14.81 8.39
C VAL A 49 -4.22 -15.57 9.61
N VAL A 50 -3.59 -16.73 9.40
CA VAL A 50 -3.14 -17.60 10.49
C VAL A 50 -1.93 -17.03 11.23
N HIS A 51 -0.96 -16.41 10.55
CA HIS A 51 0.29 -16.00 11.18
C HIS A 51 0.34 -14.53 11.58
N LEU A 52 -0.29 -13.64 10.80
CA LEU A 52 -0.25 -12.20 11.03
C LEU A 52 -1.54 -11.73 11.72
N PHE A 53 -2.71 -12.00 11.12
CA PHE A 53 -3.96 -11.42 11.62
C PHE A 53 -4.52 -12.13 12.86
N SER A 54 -4.25 -13.42 13.06
CA SER A 54 -4.64 -14.12 14.29
C SER A 54 -3.95 -13.56 15.55
N ARG A 55 -2.76 -12.95 15.38
CA ARG A 55 -1.91 -12.46 16.46
C ARG A 55 -2.09 -10.96 16.73
N VAL A 56 -3.14 -10.34 16.22
CA VAL A 56 -3.41 -8.89 16.36
C VAL A 56 -3.42 -8.42 17.82
N GLN A 57 -3.90 -9.26 18.75
CA GLN A 57 -3.87 -8.95 20.18
C GLN A 57 -2.45 -8.97 20.76
N LYS A 58 -1.56 -9.83 20.25
CA LYS A 58 -0.15 -9.86 20.67
C LYS A 58 0.60 -8.58 20.29
N TYR A 59 0.17 -7.89 19.24
CA TYR A 59 0.76 -6.61 18.81
C TYR A 59 0.18 -5.39 19.55
N ARG A 60 -0.75 -5.58 20.49
CA ARG A 60 -1.32 -4.49 21.28
C ARG A 60 -0.26 -3.63 21.99
N PRO A 61 0.76 -4.20 22.66
CA PRO A 61 1.79 -3.39 23.32
C PRO A 61 2.57 -2.52 22.34
N ILE A 62 2.77 -2.99 21.10
CA ILE A 62 3.44 -2.20 20.04
C ILE A 62 2.59 -0.97 19.70
N ARG A 63 1.27 -1.15 19.51
CA ARG A 63 0.36 -0.04 19.20
C ARG A 63 0.28 0.97 20.34
N GLU A 64 0.15 0.50 21.57
CA GLU A 64 0.11 1.38 22.76
C GLU A 64 1.41 2.18 22.90
N ASP A 65 2.57 1.53 22.69
CA ASP A 65 3.88 2.17 22.74
C ASP A 65 4.08 3.22 21.62
N GLU A 66 3.65 2.95 20.38
CA GLU A 66 3.71 3.96 19.30
C GLU A 66 2.74 5.13 19.52
N VAL A 67 1.52 4.86 19.98
CA VAL A 67 0.52 5.90 20.27
C VAL A 67 0.99 6.79 21.41
N ALA A 68 1.53 6.21 22.49
CA ALA A 68 2.07 6.96 23.62
C ALA A 68 3.19 7.92 23.17
N ARG A 69 4.08 7.48 22.28
CA ARG A 69 5.11 8.34 21.67
C ARG A 69 4.53 9.47 20.85
N LEU A 70 3.55 9.17 20.00
CA LEU A 70 2.91 10.21 19.20
C LEU A 70 2.26 11.27 20.08
N VAL A 71 1.53 10.86 21.12
CA VAL A 71 0.93 11.78 22.09
C VAL A 71 1.99 12.62 22.79
N GLN A 72 3.10 12.03 23.24
CA GLN A 72 4.21 12.78 23.83
C GLN A 72 4.82 13.81 22.86
N LYS A 73 5.00 13.45 21.58
CA LYS A 73 5.47 14.36 20.53
C LYS A 73 4.51 15.53 20.33
N ILE A 74 3.20 15.25 20.27
CA ILE A 74 2.17 16.29 20.15
C ILE A 74 2.18 17.22 21.38
N CYS A 75 2.25 16.67 22.59
CA CYS A 75 2.31 17.47 23.81
C CYS A 75 3.54 18.41 23.83
N ARG A 76 4.71 17.92 23.41
CA ARG A 76 5.93 18.75 23.31
C ARG A 76 5.76 19.88 22.29
N LEU A 77 5.25 19.57 21.10
CA LEU A 77 5.00 20.59 20.07
C LEU A 77 3.94 21.61 20.51
N SER A 78 2.94 21.17 21.28
CA SER A 78 1.94 22.06 21.87
C SER A 78 2.54 23.01 22.90
N ILE A 79 3.49 22.56 23.73
CA ILE A 79 4.21 23.43 24.68
C ILE A 79 4.99 24.51 23.93
N ASP A 80 5.63 24.12 22.83
CA ASP A 80 6.36 25.03 21.94
C ASP A 80 5.44 25.89 21.06
N SER A 81 4.11 25.77 21.18
CA SER A 81 3.10 26.42 20.32
C SER A 81 3.33 26.20 18.81
N LYS A 82 3.90 25.05 18.45
CA LYS A 82 4.16 24.66 17.04
C LYS A 82 2.97 23.91 16.46
N PRO A 83 2.55 24.21 15.22
CA PRO A 83 1.51 23.45 14.54
C PRO A 83 1.97 22.02 14.27
N VAL A 84 1.02 21.07 14.35
CA VAL A 84 1.26 19.65 14.06
C VAL A 84 0.52 19.25 12.79
N ASN A 85 1.23 18.68 11.81
CA ASN A 85 0.60 18.05 10.67
C ASN A 85 0.11 16.65 11.05
N LEU A 86 -1.20 16.50 11.26
CA LEU A 86 -1.80 15.23 11.67
C LEU A 86 -1.73 14.15 10.58
N SER A 87 -1.81 14.52 9.30
CA SER A 87 -1.72 13.56 8.20
C SER A 87 -0.36 12.87 8.21
N GLU A 88 0.71 13.66 8.35
CA GLU A 88 2.07 13.17 8.41
C GLU A 88 2.33 12.36 9.69
N ALA A 89 1.80 12.80 10.82
CA ALA A 89 1.88 12.08 12.09
C ALA A 89 1.19 10.70 12.02
N MET A 90 0.01 10.62 11.41
CA MET A 90 -0.74 9.36 11.26
C MET A 90 -0.08 8.41 10.26
N MET A 91 0.51 8.93 9.18
CA MET A 91 1.34 8.15 8.28
C MET A 91 2.54 7.57 9.03
N CYS A 92 3.30 8.39 9.77
CA CYS A 92 4.43 7.92 10.56
C CYS A 92 4.02 6.86 11.59
N LEU A 93 2.92 7.07 12.31
CA LEU A 93 2.39 6.10 13.28
C LEU A 93 2.09 4.75 12.61
N SER A 94 1.39 4.78 11.47
CA SER A 94 1.02 3.57 10.73
C SER A 94 2.25 2.83 10.23
N SER A 95 3.22 3.55 9.66
CA SER A 95 4.50 3.01 9.20
C SER A 95 5.29 2.38 10.33
N SER A 96 5.42 3.07 11.48
CA SER A 96 6.09 2.55 12.67
C SER A 96 5.47 1.25 13.17
N ILE A 97 4.14 1.19 13.24
CA ILE A 97 3.43 -0.03 13.66
C ILE A 97 3.68 -1.17 12.66
N ILE A 98 3.52 -0.92 11.36
CA ILE A 98 3.73 -1.93 10.31
C ILE A 98 5.17 -2.43 10.33
N CYS A 99 6.16 -1.52 10.41
CA CYS A 99 7.58 -1.88 10.43
C CYS A 99 7.94 -2.71 11.66
N ARG A 100 7.38 -2.40 12.83
CA ARG A 100 7.65 -3.18 14.05
C ARG A 100 6.97 -4.53 14.04
N VAL A 101 5.75 -4.61 13.52
CA VAL A 101 5.04 -5.88 13.42
C VAL A 101 5.67 -6.79 12.37
N GLY A 102 6.06 -6.23 11.22
CA GLY A 102 6.60 -6.98 10.08
C GLY A 102 8.11 -7.27 10.18
N PHE A 103 8.91 -6.30 10.60
CA PHE A 103 10.38 -6.39 10.58
C PHE A 103 11.01 -6.37 11.98
N GLY A 104 10.22 -6.18 13.05
CA GLY A 104 10.74 -6.06 14.42
C GLY A 104 11.53 -4.77 14.68
N LYS A 105 11.64 -3.88 13.69
CA LYS A 105 12.40 -2.63 13.75
C LYS A 105 11.47 -1.44 13.81
N ARG A 106 11.86 -0.41 14.56
CA ARG A 106 11.15 0.87 14.53
C ARG A 106 11.41 1.57 13.20
N TYR A 107 10.41 2.27 12.71
CA TYR A 107 10.58 3.25 11.65
C TYR A 107 11.28 4.47 12.25
N ASP A 108 12.28 4.99 11.55
CA ASP A 108 13.01 6.16 11.98
C ASP A 108 12.24 7.42 11.56
N ASP A 109 11.64 8.09 12.54
CA ASP A 109 10.80 9.29 12.35
C ASP A 109 11.64 10.52 11.92
N GLU A 110 12.95 10.51 12.10
CA GLU A 110 13.80 11.70 11.85
C GLU A 110 14.92 11.47 10.82
N GLY A 111 15.00 10.27 10.23
CA GLY A 111 16.07 9.87 9.32
C GLY A 111 15.70 9.81 7.82
N ALA A 112 16.69 9.44 7.01
CA ALA A 112 16.55 9.25 5.55
C ALA A 112 15.48 8.21 5.17
N GLU A 113 15.24 7.23 6.05
CA GLU A 113 14.22 6.19 5.88
C GLU A 113 12.81 6.78 5.82
N ARG A 114 12.55 7.90 6.52
CA ARG A 114 11.25 8.56 6.46
C ARG A 114 10.95 9.14 5.09
N SER A 115 11.88 9.95 4.59
CA SER A 115 11.80 10.58 3.27
C SER A 115 11.69 9.54 2.16
N ARG A 116 12.45 8.44 2.28
CA ARG A 116 12.39 7.33 1.33
C ARG A 116 11.03 6.64 1.33
N PHE A 117 10.47 6.34 2.51
CA PHE A 117 9.18 5.66 2.60
C PHE A 117 8.02 6.56 2.15
N ASP A 118 8.01 7.84 2.50
CA ASP A 118 7.04 8.82 1.98
C ASP A 118 7.11 8.94 0.46
N GLY A 119 8.33 8.99 -0.10
CA GLY A 119 8.56 8.94 -1.54
C GLY A 119 7.97 7.68 -2.19
N LEU A 120 8.23 6.51 -1.61
CA LEU A 120 7.68 5.23 -2.11
C LEU A 120 6.15 5.17 -2.02
N LEU A 121 5.55 5.70 -0.95
CA LEU A 121 4.09 5.78 -0.83
C LEU A 121 3.49 6.68 -1.91
N LYS A 122 4.07 7.86 -2.14
CA LYS A 122 3.62 8.79 -3.20
C LYS A 122 3.76 8.19 -4.59
N GLU A 123 4.87 7.50 -4.86
CA GLU A 123 5.05 6.77 -6.13
C GLU A 123 4.04 5.64 -6.29
N SER A 124 3.72 4.92 -5.21
CA SER A 124 2.71 3.86 -5.20
C SER A 124 1.31 4.40 -5.46
N GLU A 125 0.94 5.52 -4.83
CA GLU A 125 -0.32 6.22 -5.06
C GLU A 125 -0.41 6.75 -6.50
N ALA A 126 0.67 7.32 -7.03
CA ALA A 126 0.74 7.76 -8.42
C ALA A 126 0.56 6.60 -9.41
N MET A 127 1.14 5.42 -9.11
CA MET A 127 0.96 4.23 -9.94
C MET A 127 -0.48 3.70 -9.90
N LEU A 128 -1.13 3.71 -8.74
CA LEU A 128 -2.53 3.24 -8.60
C LEU A 128 -3.55 4.20 -9.20
N SER A 129 -3.28 5.51 -9.12
CA SER A 129 -4.14 6.55 -9.70
C SER A 129 -3.91 6.76 -11.20
N CYS A 130 -2.85 6.18 -11.78
CA CYS A 130 -2.54 6.35 -13.20
C CYS A 130 -3.61 5.68 -14.08
N PHE A 131 -4.37 6.50 -14.80
CA PHE A 131 -5.27 6.05 -15.85
C PHE A 131 -4.45 5.46 -17.01
N SER A 132 -4.72 4.21 -17.36
CA SER A 132 -4.20 3.59 -18.58
C SER A 132 -5.35 3.40 -19.55
N PHE A 133 -5.27 4.06 -20.72
CA PHE A 133 -6.26 3.91 -21.78
C PHE A 133 -6.46 2.44 -22.20
N PHE A 134 -5.40 1.64 -22.13
CA PHE A 134 -5.42 0.21 -22.45
C PHE A 134 -6.22 -0.65 -21.46
N ASP A 135 -6.44 -0.16 -20.23
CA ASP A 135 -7.23 -0.88 -19.23
C ASP A 135 -8.74 -0.79 -19.55
N TYR A 136 -9.16 0.23 -20.31
CA TYR A 136 -10.55 0.46 -20.72
C TYR A 136 -10.83 -0.01 -22.16
N PHE A 137 -9.86 0.08 -23.06
CA PHE A 137 -10.00 -0.29 -24.47
C PHE A 137 -9.01 -1.42 -24.86
N PRO A 138 -9.24 -2.67 -24.39
CA PRO A 138 -8.30 -3.77 -24.56
C PRO A 138 -8.07 -4.17 -26.04
N PHE A 139 -9.06 -3.97 -26.91
CA PHE A 139 -8.96 -4.26 -28.34
C PHE A 139 -7.97 -3.34 -29.08
N MET A 140 -7.57 -2.21 -28.49
CA MET A 140 -6.54 -1.32 -29.04
C MET A 140 -5.11 -1.69 -28.59
N GLY A 141 -4.91 -2.86 -27.97
CA GLY A 141 -3.62 -3.33 -27.46
C GLY A 141 -2.49 -3.45 -28.50
N TRP A 142 -2.83 -3.54 -29.78
CA TRP A 142 -1.88 -3.50 -30.91
C TRP A 142 -1.14 -2.16 -31.06
N THR A 143 -1.66 -1.07 -30.50
CA THR A 143 -0.97 0.23 -30.47
C THR A 143 0.05 0.36 -29.33
N LYS A 144 0.08 -0.61 -28.40
CA LYS A 144 1.01 -0.66 -27.25
C LYS A 144 2.48 -0.71 -27.69
N THR A 145 2.76 -1.25 -28.88
CA THR A 145 4.08 -1.28 -29.52
C THR A 145 4.49 0.05 -30.18
N ARG A 146 3.52 0.91 -30.55
CA ARG A 146 3.75 2.20 -31.25
C ARG A 146 3.79 3.41 -30.31
N ALA A 147 3.12 3.33 -29.16
CA ALA A 147 3.09 4.38 -28.14
C ALA A 147 4.21 4.24 -27.07
N ARG A 148 5.36 3.66 -27.42
CA ARG A 148 6.54 3.58 -26.51
C ARG A 148 7.03 4.96 -26.02
N GLY A 149 6.62 6.05 -26.68
CA GLY A 149 6.91 7.43 -26.28
C GLY A 149 5.92 8.06 -25.28
N HIS A 150 4.77 7.45 -25.01
CA HIS A 150 3.73 8.02 -24.12
C HIS A 150 3.53 7.27 -22.80
N THR A 151 4.33 6.23 -22.51
CA THR A 151 4.45 5.64 -21.17
C THR A 151 5.23 6.56 -20.20
N ARG A 152 5.05 7.87 -20.33
CA ARG A 152 5.79 8.92 -19.62
C ARG A 152 5.25 9.20 -18.22
N CYS A 153 4.19 8.50 -17.78
CA CYS A 153 3.65 8.71 -16.44
C CYS A 153 4.51 8.10 -15.33
N VAL A 154 5.45 7.18 -15.60
CA VAL A 154 6.34 6.62 -14.55
C VAL A 154 7.71 6.13 -15.08
N THR A 155 8.21 6.64 -16.21
CA THR A 155 9.57 6.27 -16.71
C THR A 155 10.66 7.26 -16.33
N LYS A 156 10.35 8.36 -15.64
CA LYS A 156 11.37 9.39 -15.36
C LYS A 156 12.31 9.11 -14.16
N ASN A 157 12.04 8.12 -13.30
CA ASN A 157 12.82 7.96 -12.06
C ASN A 157 13.55 6.61 -11.88
N SER A 158 13.38 5.62 -12.75
CA SER A 158 14.11 4.34 -12.62
C SER A 158 15.54 4.35 -13.19
N GLU A 159 16.03 5.50 -13.69
CA GLU A 159 17.38 5.64 -14.26
C GLU A 159 18.32 6.50 -13.38
N ARG A 160 17.95 6.78 -12.12
CA ARG A 160 18.81 7.55 -11.17
C ARG A 160 18.95 6.87 -9.80
N SER A 161 19.06 5.55 -9.76
CA SER A 161 19.58 4.82 -8.59
C SER A 161 20.71 3.91 -9.02
#